data_AF-A0A350JJV3-F1
#
_entry.id   AF-A0A350JJV3-F1
#
_cell.length_a   1.000
_cell.length_b   1.000
_cell.length_c   1.000
_cell.angle_alpha   90.00
_cell.angle_beta   90.00
_cell.angle_gamma   90.00
#
_symmetry.space_group_name_H-M   'P 1'
#
loop_
_entity.id
_entity.type
_entity.pdbx_description
1 polymer ?
#
loop_
_entity_poly.entity_id
_entity_poly.type
_entity_poly.pdbx_seq_one_letter_code
_entity_poly.pdbx_strand_id
1 'polypeptide(L)' 'MKTMTCNQLGGACDLKFQAESFDEIAELSKKHGMEMFQAGDEDHLKAMMKMKEQKSAPGAMAEWLDGKRKEFDALPD' A
#
# COMPACT_ATOMS: atom_id res chain seq x y z
N MET A 1 8.47 15.70 -4.59
CA MET A 1 7.99 14.38 -5.07
C MET A 1 8.20 13.39 -3.94
N LYS A 2 7.12 12.91 -3.32
CA LYS A 2 7.23 12.13 -2.09
C LYS A 2 7.41 10.65 -2.38
N THR A 3 8.10 9.96 -1.47
CA THR A 3 8.43 8.54 -1.62
C THR A 3 7.81 7.71 -0.49
N MET A 4 7.03 6.69 -0.85
CA MET A 4 6.53 5.67 0.07
C MET A 4 6.99 4.28 -0.34
N THR A 5 7.11 3.37 0.62
CA THR A 5 7.46 1.97 0.35
C THR A 5 6.23 1.07 0.30
N CYS A 6 6.33 -0.07 -0.38
CA CYS A 6 5.32 -1.10 -0.37
C CYS A 6 4.99 -1.55 1.07
N ASN A 7 5.99 -1.68 1.94
CA ASN A 7 5.81 -1.97 3.36
C ASN A 7 4.98 -0.90 4.08
N GLN A 8 5.29 0.39 3.87
CA GLN A 8 4.50 1.49 4.42
C GLN A 8 3.05 1.47 3.93
N LEU A 9 2.79 0.97 2.72
CA LEU A 9 1.45 0.81 2.14
C LEU A 9 0.80 -0.54 2.48
N GLY A 10 1.35 -1.29 3.43
CA GLY A 10 0.78 -2.55 3.91
C GLY A 10 1.09 -3.78 3.05
N GLY A 11 2.06 -3.67 2.14
CA GLY A 11 2.64 -4.80 1.43
C GLY A 11 3.84 -5.41 2.16
N ALA A 12 4.58 -6.27 1.46
CA ALA A 12 5.58 -7.14 2.07
C ALA A 12 7.04 -6.71 1.86
N CYS A 13 7.30 -5.79 0.92
CA CYS A 13 8.67 -5.43 0.54
C CYS A 13 8.97 -3.93 0.68
N ASP A 14 10.24 -3.55 0.56
CA ASP A 14 10.70 -2.16 0.66
C ASP A 14 10.75 -1.43 -0.70
N LEU A 15 10.01 -1.93 -1.71
CA LEU A 15 9.95 -1.26 -3.01
C LEU A 15 9.46 0.17 -2.84
N LYS A 16 10.25 1.14 -3.33
CA LYS A 16 9.97 2.57 -3.23
C LYS A 16 9.13 3.03 -4.41
N PHE A 17 7.97 3.60 -4.11
CA PHE A 17 7.11 4.32 -5.03
C PHE A 17 7.33 5.81 -4.83
N GLN A 18 7.55 6.53 -5.92
CA GLN A 18 7.71 7.97 -5.91
C GLN A 18 6.71 8.59 -6.88
N ALA A 19 5.93 9.55 -6.40
CA ALA A 19 4.93 10.25 -7.21
C ALA A 19 4.61 11.62 -6.60
N GLU A 20 3.83 12.42 -7.32
CA GLU A 20 3.41 13.75 -6.87
C GLU A 20 2.20 13.68 -5.93
N SER A 21 1.42 12.59 -6.02
CA SER A 21 0.22 12.42 -5.22
C SER A 21 0.08 11.02 -4.61
N PHE A 22 -0.64 10.93 -3.49
CA PHE A 22 -0.94 9.64 -2.85
C PHE A 22 -1.75 8.70 -3.76
N ASP A 23 -2.57 9.27 -4.64
CA ASP A 23 -3.39 8.48 -5.58
C ASP A 23 -2.50 7.69 -6.55
N GLU A 24 -1.49 8.36 -7.13
CA GLU A 24 -0.48 7.71 -7.98
C GLU A 24 0.33 6.66 -7.21
N ILE A 25 0.74 6.95 -5.97
CA ILE A 25 1.40 5.96 -5.10
C ILE A 25 0.52 4.73 -4.88
N ALA A 26 -0.78 4.94 -4.63
CA ALA A 26 -1.74 3.86 -4.41
C ALA A 26 -1.93 3.03 -5.68
N GLU A 27 -1.99 3.65 -6.86
CA GLU A 27 -2.04 2.95 -8.14
C GLU A 27 -0.77 2.13 -8.41
N LEU A 28 0.40 2.72 -8.18
CA LEU A 28 1.70 2.03 -8.31
C LEU A 28 1.79 0.83 -7.36
N SER A 29 1.42 1.01 -6.10
CA SER A 29 1.40 -0.07 -5.10
C SER A 29 0.39 -1.16 -5.45
N LYS A 30 -0.78 -0.79 -6.01
CA LYS A 30 -1.80 -1.75 -6.44
C LYS A 30 -1.31 -2.56 -7.64
N LYS A 31 -0.72 -1.91 -8.63
CA LYS A 31 -0.14 -2.57 -9.80
C LYS A 31 0.96 -3.54 -9.37
N HIS A 32 1.89 -3.09 -8.53
CA HIS A 32 2.92 -3.94 -7.97
C HIS A 32 2.34 -5.14 -7.21
N GLY A 33 1.37 -4.92 -6.32
CA GLY A 33 0.70 -6.01 -5.60
C GLY A 33 0.03 -7.01 -6.54
N MET A 34 -0.58 -6.56 -7.64
CA MET A 34 -1.19 -7.43 -8.65
C MET A 34 -0.16 -8.25 -9.45
N GLU A 35 1.01 -7.68 -9.72
CA GLU A 35 2.12 -8.41 -10.33
C GLU A 35 2.67 -9.48 -9.40
N MET A 36 2.89 -9.15 -8.11
CA MET A 36 3.36 -10.11 -7.11
C MET A 36 2.33 -11.23 -6.87
N PHE A 37 1.03 -10.89 -6.88
CA PHE A 37 -0.06 -11.86 -6.80
C PHE A 37 -0.03 -12.85 -7.97
N GLN A 38 0.17 -12.36 -9.20
CA GLN A 38 0.27 -13.21 -10.39
C GLN A 38 1.56 -14.03 -10.41
N ALA A 39 2.66 -13.49 -9.91
CA ALA A 39 3.92 -14.21 -9.75
C ALA A 39 3.87 -15.28 -8.64
N GLY A 40 2.84 -15.27 -7.80
CA GLY A 40 2.70 -16.20 -6.68
C GLY A 40 3.63 -15.90 -5.51
N ASP A 41 4.02 -14.63 -5.32
CA ASP A 41 4.91 -14.23 -4.24
C ASP A 41 4.23 -14.44 -2.87
N GLU A 42 4.75 -15.37 -2.08
CA GLU A 42 4.14 -15.79 -0.82
C GLU A 42 4.08 -14.67 0.22
N ASP A 43 5.06 -13.76 0.23
CA ASP A 43 5.13 -12.69 1.22
C ASP A 43 4.07 -11.62 0.93
N HIS A 44 3.92 -11.23 -0.33
CA HIS A 44 2.85 -10.34 -0.78
C HIS A 44 1.47 -10.97 -0.61
N LEU A 45 1.31 -12.28 -0.87
CA LEU A 45 0.06 -12.99 -0.63
C LEU A 45 -0.34 -12.97 0.86
N LYS A 46 0.62 -13.21 1.76
CA LYS A 46 0.40 -13.12 3.21
C LYS A 46 0.03 -11.70 3.63
N ALA A 47 0.71 -10.69 3.11
CA ALA A 47 0.39 -9.28 3.38
C ALA A 47 -1.04 -8.93 2.90
N MET A 48 -1.44 -9.37 1.72
CA MET A 48 -2.80 -9.19 1.20
C MET A 48 -3.85 -9.90 2.08
N MET A 49 -3.60 -11.13 2.53
CA MET A 49 -4.51 -11.83 3.43
C MET A 49 -4.65 -11.11 4.77
N LYS A 50 -3.53 -10.68 5.37
CA LYS A 50 -3.54 -9.90 6.61
C LYS A 50 -4.29 -8.59 6.44
N MET A 51 -4.09 -7.89 5.32
CA MET A 51 -4.81 -6.66 5.02
C MET A 51 -6.32 -6.92 4.88
N LYS A 52 -6.72 -8.02 4.24
CA LYS A 52 -8.13 -8.40 4.09
C LYS A 52 -8.77 -8.71 5.45
N GLU A 53 -8.07 -9.41 6.34
CA GLU A 53 -8.54 -9.73 7.69
C GLU A 53 -8.73 -8.46 8.53
N GLN A 54 -7.75 -7.57 8.53
CA GLN A 54 -7.81 -6.29 9.25
C GLN A 54 -8.91 -5.37 8.71
N LYS A 55 -9.19 -5.42 7.41
CA LYS A 55 -10.17 -4.56 6.74
C LYS A 55 -11.53 -5.21 6.54
N SER A 56 -11.78 -6.36 7.16
CA SER A 56 -13.09 -7.02 7.12
C SER A 56 -14.16 -6.26 7.91
N ALA A 57 -13.77 -5.33 8.79
CA ALA A 57 -14.70 -4.45 9.47
C ALA A 57 -15.25 -3.33 8.54
N PRO A 58 -16.55 -3.01 8.61
CA PRO A 58 -17.12 -1.90 7.84
C PRO A 58 -16.43 -0.58 8.22
N GLY A 59 -15.90 0.14 7.23
CA GLY A 59 -15.18 1.41 7.44
C GLY A 59 -13.66 1.28 7.61
N ALA A 60 -13.13 0.11 7.98
CA ALA A 60 -11.70 -0.07 8.24
C ALA A 60 -10.82 0.17 6.99
N MET A 61 -11.32 -0.13 5.78
CA MET A 61 -10.63 0.21 4.53
C MET A 61 -10.49 1.72 4.34
N ALA A 62 -11.55 2.49 4.66
CA ALA A 62 -11.57 3.93 4.50
C ALA A 62 -10.65 4.61 5.52
N GLU A 63 -10.71 4.20 6.79
CA GLU A 63 -9.81 4.69 7.85
C GLU A 63 -8.34 4.39 7.54
N TRP A 64 -8.06 3.18 7.06
CA TRP A 64 -6.70 2.81 6.67
C TRP A 64 -6.20 3.66 5.49
N LEU A 65 -7.02 3.89 4.46
CA LEU A 65 -6.65 4.72 3.32
C LEU A 65 -6.42 6.18 3.73
N ASP A 66 -7.27 6.73 4.60
CA ASP A 66 -7.10 8.07 5.16
C ASP A 66 -5.81 8.20 5.97
N GLY A 67 -5.50 7.18 6.79
CA GLY A 67 -4.23 7.09 7.51
C GLY A 67 -3.02 7.10 6.57
N LYS A 68 -3.05 6.30 5.50
CA LYS A 68 -1.97 6.27 4.49
C LYS A 68 -1.83 7.58 3.72
N ARG A 69 -2.93 8.24 3.41
CA ARG A 69 -2.92 9.57 2.79
C ARG A 69 -2.29 10.61 3.72
N LYS A 70 -2.59 10.56 5.02
CA LYS A 70 -1.95 11.44 6.03
C LYS A 70 -0.47 11.15 6.21
N GLU A 71 -0.07 9.87 6.21
CA GLU A 71 1.35 9.48 6.22
C GLU A 71 2.07 10.06 5.00
N PHE A 72 1.49 9.95 3.81
CA PHE A 72 2.05 10.56 2.60
C PHE A 72 2.16 12.08 2.71
N ASP A 73 1.12 12.75 3.21
CA ASP A 73 1.12 14.21 3.35
C ASP A 73 2.19 14.70 4.32
N ALA A 74 2.46 13.94 5.38
CA ALA A 74 3.50 14.22 6.37
C ALA A 74 4.93 13.94 5.88
N LEU A 75 5.11 13.25 4.75
CA LEU A 75 6.44 13.00 4.21
C LEU A 75 7.06 14.29 3.64
N PRO A 76 8.38 14.47 3.81
CA PRO A 76 9.11 15.55 3.14
C PRO A 76 9.10 15.33 1.62
N ASP A 77 9.16 16.45 0.90
CA ASP A 77 9.09 16.50 -0.57
C ASP A 77 10.39 16.11 -1.28
#